data_AF-A0AAU9DV18-F1
#
_entry.id   AF-A0AAU9DV18-F1
#
_cell.length_a   1.000
_cell.length_b   1.000
_cell.length_c   1.000
_cell.angle_alpha   90.00
_cell.angle_beta   90.00
_cell.angle_gamma   90.00
#
_symmetry.space_group_name_H-M   'P 1'
#
loop_
_entity.id
_entity.type
_entity.pdbx_description
1 polymer ?
#
loop_
_entity_poly.entity_id
_entity_poly.type
_entity_poly.pdbx_seq_one_letter_code
_entity_poly.pdbx_strand_id
1 'polypeptide(L)'
;MGKKLPEKFAKWHGVDRTKIPWYPIVDTEKCIGCKLCFVSCGRGVYNFDMKSNKAIVENKFQCLVGCTTCAAICPVEAISFPDKEIVHEIEKEEKILVKIQKIAKEKKIKMDIDKIEKEVLENISKAKISKEYEIAGLIIGKEIFKEIYSEIKDCSVDIVDINIKTSSLRGTIDLDAPTVATFKIISTEMEDITKCEDKIAKLIVKNGIVILKKD
;
A
#
# COMPACT_ATOMS: atom_id res chain seq x y z
N MET A 1 -32.81 25.41 15.70
CA MET A 1 -31.37 25.37 16.05
C MET A 1 -30.62 24.70 14.90
N GLY A 2 -29.78 25.45 14.18
CA GLY A 2 -28.96 24.89 13.10
C GLY A 2 -27.93 23.91 13.67
N LYS A 3 -27.79 22.73 13.07
CA LYS A 3 -26.76 21.75 13.46
C LYS A 3 -25.38 22.41 13.29
N LYS A 4 -24.51 22.26 14.30
CA LYS A 4 -23.12 22.73 14.24
C LYS A 4 -22.39 21.99 13.11
N LEU A 5 -21.63 22.71 12.30
CA LEU A 5 -20.83 22.12 11.21
C LEU A 5 -19.84 21.09 11.79
N PRO A 6 -19.82 19.83 11.30
CA PRO A 6 -18.87 18.84 11.79
C PRO A 6 -17.43 19.31 11.62
N GLU A 7 -16.57 18.99 12.59
CA GLU A 7 -15.16 19.45 12.62
C GLU A 7 -14.39 19.08 11.34
N LYS A 8 -14.63 17.88 10.80
CA LYS A 8 -14.05 17.42 9.52
C LYS A 8 -14.36 18.30 8.30
N PHE A 9 -15.39 19.15 8.38
CA PHE A 9 -15.81 20.06 7.33
C PHE A 9 -15.60 21.53 7.69
N ALA A 10 -15.09 21.82 8.90
CA ALA A 10 -14.97 23.17 9.41
C ALA A 10 -13.95 24.02 8.63
N LYS A 11 -12.98 23.38 7.97
CA LYS A 11 -11.93 24.09 7.22
C LYS A 11 -11.76 23.57 5.80
N TRP A 12 -11.38 24.47 4.90
CA TRP A 12 -10.92 24.17 3.55
C TRP A 12 -9.54 24.81 3.35
N HIS A 13 -8.50 23.98 3.22
CA HIS A 13 -7.09 24.41 3.13
C HIS A 13 -6.66 25.42 4.23
N GLY A 14 -7.23 25.28 5.43
CA GLY A 14 -6.95 26.14 6.58
C GLY A 14 -7.90 27.33 6.74
N VAL A 15 -8.70 27.63 5.72
CA VAL A 15 -9.72 28.69 5.73
C VAL A 15 -11.00 28.16 6.37
N ASP A 16 -11.66 28.97 7.20
CA ASP A 16 -12.97 28.60 7.78
C ASP A 16 -14.00 28.40 6.66
N ARG A 17 -14.66 27.24 6.68
CA ARG A 17 -15.60 26.84 5.64
C ARG A 17 -16.79 27.80 5.53
N THR A 18 -17.20 28.43 6.62
CA THR A 18 -18.34 29.36 6.65
C THR A 18 -18.08 30.67 5.91
N LYS A 19 -16.80 31.02 5.68
CA LYS A 19 -16.38 32.21 4.92
C LYS A 19 -16.43 32.02 3.41
N ILE A 20 -16.58 30.78 2.93
CA ILE A 20 -16.54 30.45 1.51
C ILE A 20 -17.97 30.20 1.02
N PRO A 21 -18.59 31.11 0.25
CA PRO A 21 -19.99 31.00 -0.13
C PRO A 21 -20.23 30.01 -1.28
N TRP A 22 -19.44 28.93 -1.37
CA TRP A 22 -19.62 27.86 -2.34
C TRP A 22 -20.60 26.80 -1.84
N TYR A 23 -21.80 26.70 -2.39
CA TYR A 23 -22.76 25.62 -2.07
C TYR A 23 -23.83 25.54 -3.16
N PRO A 24 -24.50 24.39 -3.33
CA PRO A 24 -25.52 24.24 -4.37
C PRO A 24 -26.77 25.06 -4.04
N ILE A 25 -27.48 25.46 -5.10
CA ILE A 25 -28.83 26.00 -5.07
C ILE A 25 -29.71 25.06 -5.89
N VAL A 26 -30.87 24.67 -5.35
CA VAL A 26 -31.84 23.79 -6.03
C VAL A 26 -33.00 24.63 -6.54
N ASP A 27 -33.23 24.56 -7.85
CA ASP A 27 -34.44 25.05 -8.50
C ASP A 27 -35.59 24.05 -8.29
N THR A 28 -36.54 24.39 -7.42
CA THR A 28 -37.65 23.51 -7.05
C THR A 28 -38.67 23.32 -8.18
N GLU A 29 -38.73 24.26 -9.13
CA GLU A 29 -39.64 24.18 -10.28
C GLU A 29 -39.14 23.12 -11.26
N LYS A 30 -37.82 23.10 -11.52
CA LYS A 30 -37.18 22.09 -12.39
C LYS A 30 -36.97 20.75 -11.70
N CYS A 31 -36.74 20.73 -10.39
CA CYS A 31 -36.40 19.52 -9.67
C CYS A 31 -37.51 18.46 -9.79
N ILE A 32 -37.23 17.30 -10.35
CA ILE A 32 -38.23 16.21 -10.48
C ILE A 32 -38.27 15.24 -9.28
N GLY A 33 -37.52 15.51 -8.22
CA GLY A 33 -37.54 14.69 -7.00
C GLY A 33 -36.92 13.29 -7.14
N CYS A 34 -36.00 13.12 -8.10
CA CYS A 34 -35.34 11.83 -8.39
C CYS A 34 -34.32 11.39 -7.32
N LYS A 35 -33.96 12.26 -6.37
CA LYS A 35 -33.07 11.99 -5.23
C LYS A 35 -31.63 11.58 -5.60
N LEU A 36 -31.23 11.69 -6.87
CA LEU A 36 -29.85 11.40 -7.30
C LEU A 36 -28.81 12.22 -6.54
N CYS A 37 -29.08 13.50 -6.29
CA CYS A 37 -28.19 14.37 -5.52
C CYS A 37 -28.06 13.93 -4.06
N PHE A 38 -29.12 13.35 -3.47
CA PHE A 38 -29.12 12.85 -2.10
C PHE A 38 -28.23 11.60 -1.95
N VAL A 39 -28.38 10.63 -2.85
CA VAL A 39 -27.61 9.38 -2.81
C VAL A 39 -26.16 9.57 -3.25
N SER A 40 -25.92 10.40 -4.26
CA SER A 40 -24.57 10.57 -4.85
C SER A 40 -23.66 11.46 -4.00
N CYS A 41 -24.21 12.28 -3.11
CA CYS A 41 -23.41 13.19 -2.29
C CYS A 41 -22.88 12.49 -1.04
N GLY A 42 -21.65 11.97 -1.09
CA GLY A 42 -20.97 11.37 0.08
C GLY A 42 -20.68 12.32 1.25
N ARG A 43 -21.09 13.59 1.15
CA ARG A 43 -20.89 14.64 2.16
C ARG A 43 -22.20 15.06 2.84
N GLY A 44 -23.32 14.42 2.53
CA GLY A 44 -24.60 14.66 3.21
C GLY A 44 -25.11 16.10 3.11
N VAL A 45 -24.93 16.74 1.95
CA VAL A 45 -25.35 18.14 1.71
C VAL A 45 -26.86 18.26 1.56
N TYR A 46 -27.48 17.24 0.96
CA TYR A 46 -28.89 17.24 0.59
C TYR A 46 -29.74 16.48 1.60
N ASN A 47 -31.01 16.88 1.66
CA ASN A 47 -32.15 16.12 2.15
C ASN A 47 -33.28 16.25 1.11
N PHE A 48 -34.47 15.76 1.38
CA PHE A 48 -35.64 15.98 0.53
C PHE A 48 -36.91 16.18 1.36
N ASP A 49 -37.83 16.97 0.84
CA ASP A 49 -39.13 17.16 1.48
C ASP A 49 -40.05 15.98 1.18
N MET A 50 -40.67 15.43 2.21
CA MET A 50 -41.55 14.27 2.09
C MET A 50 -42.87 14.60 1.36
N LYS A 51 -43.32 15.86 1.39
CA LYS A 51 -44.59 16.28 0.75
C LYS A 51 -44.41 16.54 -0.73
N SER A 52 -43.46 17.38 -1.09
CA SER A 52 -43.19 17.79 -2.47
C SER A 52 -42.25 16.84 -3.23
N ASN A 53 -41.60 15.91 -2.52
CA ASN A 53 -40.54 15.03 -3.04
C ASN A 53 -39.32 15.78 -3.62
N LYS A 54 -39.21 17.10 -3.43
CA LYS A 54 -38.12 17.91 -3.98
C LYS A 54 -36.88 17.85 -3.09
N ALA A 55 -35.71 17.99 -3.71
CA ALA A 55 -34.45 18.07 -2.97
C ALA A 55 -34.33 19.39 -2.20
N ILE A 56 -33.74 19.34 -1.00
CA ILE A 56 -33.44 20.49 -0.15
C ILE A 56 -31.95 20.47 0.19
N VAL A 57 -31.33 21.64 0.22
CA VAL A 57 -29.95 21.80 0.70
C VAL A 57 -29.98 21.98 2.22
N GLU A 58 -29.81 20.88 2.96
CA GLU A 58 -29.85 20.89 4.43
C GLU A 58 -28.53 21.38 5.03
N ASN A 59 -27.40 20.90 4.50
CA ASN A 59 -26.08 21.12 5.08
C ASN A 59 -25.14 21.83 4.09
N LYS A 60 -25.50 23.07 3.71
CA LYS A 60 -24.80 23.83 2.64
C LYS A 60 -23.28 23.88 2.79
N PHE A 61 -22.78 24.15 4.01
CA PHE A 61 -21.34 24.27 4.27
C PHE A 61 -20.60 22.92 4.31
N GLN A 62 -21.31 21.79 4.30
CA GLN A 62 -20.64 20.50 4.09
C GLN A 62 -20.24 20.29 2.64
N CYS A 63 -20.75 21.07 1.68
CA CYS A 63 -20.35 20.98 0.28
C CYS A 63 -18.85 21.20 0.12
N LEU A 64 -18.18 20.37 -0.67
CA LEU A 64 -16.76 20.53 -1.00
C LEU A 64 -16.61 21.73 -1.94
N VAL A 65 -15.76 22.69 -1.56
CA VAL A 65 -15.47 23.88 -2.38
C VAL A 65 -14.92 23.43 -3.75
N GLY A 66 -15.50 23.95 -4.83
CA GLY A 66 -15.16 23.59 -6.22
C GLY A 66 -15.84 22.33 -6.78
N CYS A 67 -16.48 21.51 -5.94
CA CYS A 67 -17.20 20.32 -6.42
C CYS A 67 -18.54 20.70 -7.06
N THR A 68 -18.82 20.21 -8.27
CA THR A 68 -20.07 20.43 -9.02
C THR A 68 -20.75 19.14 -9.48
N THR A 69 -20.31 17.96 -8.99
CA THR A 69 -20.79 16.65 -9.46
C THR A 69 -22.31 16.52 -9.43
N CYS A 70 -22.96 17.01 -8.36
CA CYS A 70 -24.42 16.94 -8.24
C CYS A 70 -25.18 17.77 -9.30
N ALA A 71 -24.60 18.86 -9.81
CA ALA A 71 -25.16 19.61 -10.93
C ALA A 71 -25.01 18.81 -12.23
N ALA A 72 -23.82 18.24 -12.48
CA ALA A 72 -23.55 17.45 -13.67
C ALA A 72 -24.41 16.18 -13.80
N ILE A 73 -24.75 15.52 -12.69
CA ILE A 73 -25.61 14.33 -12.70
C ILE A 73 -27.11 14.65 -12.71
N CYS A 74 -27.50 15.91 -12.56
CA CYS A 74 -28.92 16.27 -12.47
C CYS A 74 -29.54 16.16 -13.87
N PRO A 75 -30.50 15.25 -14.10
CA PRO A 75 -31.03 15.01 -15.45
C PRO A 75 -31.87 16.17 -15.99
N VAL A 76 -32.22 17.13 -15.13
CA VAL A 76 -33.08 18.28 -15.43
C VAL A 76 -32.40 19.60 -15.07
N GLU A 77 -31.10 19.57 -14.82
CA GLU A 77 -30.28 20.77 -14.55
C GLU A 77 -30.85 21.69 -13.46
N ALA A 78 -31.48 21.10 -12.45
CA ALA A 78 -32.12 21.83 -11.36
C ALA A 78 -31.14 22.30 -10.27
N ILE A 79 -29.84 22.08 -10.43
CA ILE A 79 -28.82 22.40 -9.41
C ILE A 79 -27.80 23.34 -10.03
N SER A 80 -27.59 24.49 -9.39
CA SER A 80 -26.59 25.48 -9.78
C SER A 80 -25.62 25.77 -8.64
N PHE A 81 -24.48 26.37 -8.99
CA PHE A 81 -23.44 26.80 -8.06
C PHE A 81 -23.09 28.26 -8.32
N PRO A 82 -22.52 28.97 -7.33
CA PRO A 82 -21.92 30.28 -7.51
C PRO A 82 -20.77 30.24 -8.51
N ASP A 83 -20.38 31.41 -8.98
CA ASP A 83 -19.27 31.52 -9.91
C ASP A 83 -17.93 31.14 -9.25
N LYS A 84 -17.03 30.54 -10.04
CA LYS A 84 -15.76 29.99 -9.54
C LYS A 84 -14.79 31.09 -9.12
N GLU A 85 -14.95 32.28 -9.66
CA GLU A 85 -14.18 33.50 -9.39
C GLU A 85 -14.14 33.78 -7.90
N ILE A 86 -15.25 33.56 -7.17
CA ILE A 86 -15.31 33.75 -5.72
C ILE A 86 -14.31 32.84 -5.00
N VAL A 87 -14.15 31.60 -5.47
CA VAL A 87 -13.17 30.65 -4.90
C VAL A 87 -11.75 31.09 -5.26
N HIS A 88 -11.52 31.50 -6.51
CA HIS A 88 -10.20 31.97 -6.95
C HIS A 88 -9.74 33.25 -6.23
N GLU A 89 -10.65 34.15 -5.88
CA GLU A 89 -10.36 35.33 -5.06
C GLU A 89 -9.89 34.93 -3.66
N ILE A 90 -10.64 34.03 -3.00
CA ILE A 90 -10.27 33.50 -1.68
C ILE A 90 -8.93 32.77 -1.74
N GLU A 91 -8.66 32.00 -2.79
CA GLU A 91 -7.37 31.32 -2.98
C GLU A 91 -6.19 32.29 -3.04
N LYS A 92 -6.37 33.45 -3.69
CA LYS A 92 -5.37 34.51 -3.78
C LYS A 92 -5.19 35.21 -2.42
N GLU A 93 -6.28 35.65 -1.79
CA GLU A 93 -6.26 36.36 -0.50
C GLU A 93 -5.62 35.51 0.61
N GLU A 94 -6.02 34.25 0.70
CA GLU A 94 -5.55 33.31 1.72
C GLU A 94 -4.20 32.65 1.35
N LYS A 95 -3.63 33.01 0.20
CA LYS A 95 -2.37 32.49 -0.35
C LYS A 95 -2.33 30.95 -0.35
N ILE A 96 -3.45 30.34 -0.76
CA ILE A 96 -3.67 28.89 -0.65
C ILE A 96 -2.66 28.11 -1.49
N LEU A 97 -2.34 28.60 -2.69
CA LEU A 97 -1.40 27.93 -3.61
C LEU A 97 0.01 27.76 -3.02
N VAL A 98 0.48 28.71 -2.20
CA VAL A 98 1.78 28.60 -1.54
C VAL A 98 1.74 27.55 -0.42
N LYS A 99 0.66 27.57 0.39
CA LYS A 99 0.46 26.62 1.49
C LYS A 99 0.29 25.19 0.97
N ILE A 100 -0.45 25.00 -0.13
CA ILE A 100 -0.77 23.68 -0.65
C ILE A 100 0.45 22.97 -1.25
N GLN A 101 1.39 23.71 -1.86
CA GLN A 101 2.64 23.12 -2.36
C GLN A 101 3.46 22.47 -1.24
N LYS A 102 3.56 23.14 -0.08
CA LYS A 102 4.24 22.60 1.10
C LYS A 102 3.52 21.35 1.61
N ILE A 103 2.20 21.42 1.81
CA ILE A 103 1.39 20.30 2.28
C ILE A 103 1.48 19.10 1.32
N ALA A 104 1.48 19.35 0.00
CA ALA A 104 1.60 18.31 -1.01
C ALA A 104 2.96 17.60 -0.93
N LYS A 105 4.05 18.35 -0.77
CA LYS A 105 5.40 17.78 -0.60
C LYS A 105 5.48 16.91 0.65
N GLU A 106 4.99 17.40 1.79
CA GLU A 106 4.98 16.66 3.05
C GLU A 106 4.14 15.37 2.94
N LYS A 107 2.95 15.45 2.33
CA LYS A 107 2.10 14.28 2.11
C LYS A 107 2.77 13.25 1.19
N LYS A 108 3.44 13.69 0.12
CA LYS A 108 4.14 12.80 -0.80
C LYS A 108 5.28 12.08 -0.11
N ILE A 109 6.11 12.79 0.66
CA ILE A 109 7.19 12.18 1.47
C ILE A 109 6.61 11.12 2.41
N LYS A 110 5.53 11.43 3.13
CA LYS A 110 4.88 10.45 4.01
C LYS A 110 4.40 9.20 3.26
N MET A 111 3.74 9.37 2.12
CA MET A 111 3.29 8.25 1.30
C MET A 111 4.44 7.38 0.80
N ASP A 112 5.58 8.00 0.45
CA ASP A 112 6.77 7.28 0.02
C ASP A 112 7.40 6.49 1.18
N ILE A 113 7.41 7.05 2.39
CA ILE A 113 7.83 6.33 3.62
C ILE A 113 6.90 5.14 3.89
N ASP A 114 5.58 5.35 3.91
CA ASP A 114 4.59 4.29 4.16
C ASP A 114 4.71 3.13 3.14
N LYS A 115 5.10 3.45 1.90
CA LYS A 115 5.35 2.46 0.85
C LYS A 115 6.62 1.65 1.12
N ILE A 116 7.73 2.31 1.47
CA ILE A 116 8.99 1.66 1.80
C ILE A 116 8.81 0.74 3.02
N GLU A 117 8.10 1.18 4.05
CA GLU A 117 7.83 0.36 5.24
C GLU A 117 7.10 -0.94 4.89
N LYS A 118 6.09 -0.87 4.01
CA LYS A 118 5.38 -2.07 3.53
C LYS A 118 6.28 -3.00 2.73
N GLU A 119 7.06 -2.46 1.79
CA GLU A 119 8.00 -3.25 0.99
C GLU A 119 9.05 -3.95 1.87
N VAL A 120 9.56 -3.26 2.91
CA VAL A 120 10.49 -3.85 3.87
C VAL A 120 9.83 -4.99 4.66
N LEU A 121 8.60 -4.80 5.15
CA LEU A 121 7.88 -5.86 5.88
C LEU A 121 7.60 -7.09 5.01
N GLU A 122 7.22 -6.89 3.75
CA GLU A 122 7.03 -7.96 2.77
C GLU A 122 8.34 -8.69 2.43
N ASN A 123 9.46 -7.96 2.33
CA ASN A 123 10.76 -8.57 2.10
C ASN A 123 11.25 -9.36 3.32
N ILE A 124 11.02 -8.85 4.54
CA ILE A 124 11.34 -9.56 5.79
C ILE A 124 10.53 -10.87 5.90
N SER A 125 9.23 -10.84 5.60
CA SER A 125 8.41 -12.06 5.67
C SER A 125 8.89 -13.12 4.67
N LYS A 126 9.25 -12.71 3.44
CA LYS A 126 9.85 -13.61 2.43
C LYS A 126 11.21 -14.19 2.86
N ALA A 127 12.08 -13.38 3.46
CA ALA A 127 13.38 -13.82 3.97
C ALA A 127 13.26 -14.77 5.17
N LYS A 128 12.15 -14.70 5.93
CA LYS A 128 11.87 -15.61 7.05
C LYS A 128 11.38 -16.99 6.61
N ILE A 129 10.70 -17.08 5.48
CA ILE A 129 10.15 -18.35 4.97
C ILE A 129 11.06 -19.01 3.93
N SER A 130 12.06 -18.28 3.43
CA SER A 130 13.00 -18.83 2.45
C SER A 130 14.35 -18.14 2.49
N LYS A 131 15.40 -18.90 2.23
CA LYS A 131 16.78 -18.42 2.22
C LYS A 131 17.59 -19.10 1.13
N GLU A 132 18.27 -18.32 0.31
CA GLU A 132 19.15 -18.80 -0.73
C GLU A 132 20.58 -18.91 -0.22
N TYR A 133 21.24 -20.02 -0.54
CA TYR A 133 22.59 -20.35 -0.13
C TYR A 133 23.49 -20.50 -1.34
N GLU A 134 24.71 -20.01 -1.20
CA GLU A 134 25.83 -20.33 -2.07
C GLU A 134 26.99 -20.84 -1.20
N ILE A 135 27.44 -22.06 -1.46
CA ILE A 135 28.47 -22.75 -0.68
C ILE A 135 29.59 -23.23 -1.58
N ALA A 136 30.83 -23.26 -1.07
CA ALA A 136 32.00 -23.73 -1.79
C ALA A 136 32.83 -24.70 -0.94
N GLY A 137 33.25 -25.80 -1.56
CA GLY A 137 34.10 -26.81 -0.91
C GLY A 137 34.00 -28.16 -1.60
N LEU A 138 34.37 -29.21 -0.87
CA LEU A 138 34.20 -30.60 -1.32
C LEU A 138 32.75 -31.03 -1.14
N ILE A 139 31.90 -30.77 -2.13
CA ILE A 139 30.45 -31.00 -2.04
C ILE A 139 30.07 -32.37 -2.62
N ILE A 140 30.58 -32.70 -3.82
CA ILE A 140 30.23 -33.95 -4.52
C ILE A 140 30.85 -35.19 -3.82
N GLY A 141 32.06 -35.06 -3.27
CA GLY A 141 32.74 -36.14 -2.56
C GLY A 141 32.29 -36.35 -1.11
N LYS A 142 31.43 -35.47 -0.57
CA LYS A 142 30.89 -35.57 0.79
C LYS A 142 29.40 -35.84 0.74
N GLU A 143 28.86 -36.60 1.70
CA GLU A 143 27.42 -36.86 1.83
C GLU A 143 26.64 -35.65 2.38
N ILE A 144 27.06 -34.41 2.08
CA ILE A 144 26.55 -33.19 2.72
C ILE A 144 25.03 -33.02 2.53
N PHE A 145 24.49 -33.28 1.34
CA PHE A 145 23.04 -33.18 1.11
C PHE A 145 22.26 -34.26 1.85
N LYS A 146 22.87 -35.42 2.12
CA LYS A 146 22.25 -36.50 2.91
C LYS A 146 22.28 -36.19 4.41
N GLU A 147 23.35 -35.55 4.88
CA GLU A 147 23.43 -35.02 6.23
C GLU A 147 22.43 -33.89 6.43
N ILE A 148 22.34 -32.94 5.48
CA ILE A 148 21.35 -31.86 5.51
C ILE A 148 19.93 -32.45 5.49
N TYR A 149 19.64 -33.41 4.60
CA TYR A 149 18.37 -34.12 4.56
C TYR A 149 18.02 -34.74 5.92
N SER A 150 19.01 -35.30 6.63
CA SER A 150 18.79 -35.89 7.95
C SER A 150 18.51 -34.83 9.02
N GLU A 151 19.16 -33.67 8.95
CA GLU A 151 18.98 -32.57 9.90
C GLU A 151 17.63 -31.86 9.73
N ILE A 152 17.08 -31.83 8.51
CA ILE A 152 15.80 -31.15 8.20
C ILE A 152 14.56 -32.04 8.37
N LYS A 153 14.71 -33.35 8.63
CA LYS A 153 13.56 -34.25 8.81
C LYS A 153 12.59 -33.82 9.92
N ASP A 154 13.11 -33.18 10.96
CA ASP A 154 12.34 -32.69 12.10
C ASP A 154 11.97 -31.20 11.97
N CYS A 155 12.11 -30.63 10.76
CA CYS A 155 11.85 -29.24 10.43
C CYS A 155 10.78 -29.13 9.34
N SER A 156 9.91 -28.11 9.43
CA SER A 156 8.96 -27.75 8.36
C SER A 156 9.65 -26.99 7.21
N VAL A 157 10.77 -27.52 6.73
CA VAL A 157 11.59 -26.92 5.65
C VAL A 157 12.01 -27.97 4.64
N ASP A 158 12.20 -27.53 3.40
CA ASP A 158 12.74 -28.36 2.32
C ASP A 158 13.80 -27.58 1.53
N ILE A 159 14.59 -28.29 0.73
CA ILE A 159 15.63 -27.73 -0.11
C ILE A 159 15.26 -27.90 -1.57
N VAL A 160 15.19 -26.78 -2.27
CA VAL A 160 14.88 -26.70 -3.70
C VAL A 160 15.99 -26.00 -4.46
N ASP A 161 15.90 -26.04 -5.79
CA ASP A 161 16.79 -25.31 -6.72
C ASP A 161 18.28 -25.61 -6.52
N ILE A 162 18.62 -26.88 -6.24
CA ILE A 162 20.01 -27.30 -6.09
C ILE A 162 20.72 -27.26 -7.45
N ASN A 163 21.78 -26.45 -7.54
CA ASN A 163 22.68 -26.37 -8.68
C ASN A 163 24.12 -26.57 -8.20
N ILE A 164 24.92 -27.37 -8.92
CA ILE A 164 26.32 -27.61 -8.59
C ILE A 164 27.18 -27.25 -9.81
N LYS A 165 28.15 -26.37 -9.59
CA LYS A 165 29.14 -25.93 -10.57
C LYS A 165 30.49 -26.55 -10.23
N THR A 166 31.05 -27.27 -11.21
CA THR A 166 32.39 -27.85 -11.17
C THR A 166 33.13 -27.54 -12.47
N SER A 167 34.47 -27.47 -12.40
CA SER A 167 35.34 -27.35 -13.56
C SER A 167 35.45 -28.66 -14.36
N SER A 168 35.40 -29.82 -13.70
CA SER A 168 35.42 -31.14 -14.32
C SER A 168 34.91 -32.19 -13.33
N LEU A 169 33.96 -33.03 -13.74
CA LEU A 169 33.42 -34.09 -12.88
C LEU A 169 34.52 -35.08 -12.44
N ARG A 170 35.38 -35.52 -13.37
CA ARG A 170 36.49 -36.42 -13.04
C ARG A 170 37.49 -35.74 -12.12
N GLY A 171 37.83 -34.48 -12.41
CA GLY A 171 38.74 -33.70 -11.55
C GLY A 171 38.21 -33.52 -10.13
N THR A 172 36.91 -33.29 -9.97
CA THR A 172 36.29 -33.20 -8.64
C THR A 172 36.36 -34.51 -7.87
N ILE A 173 36.09 -35.64 -8.51
CA ILE A 173 36.04 -36.95 -7.83
C ILE A 173 37.45 -37.51 -7.58
N ASP A 174 38.31 -37.48 -8.60
CA ASP A 174 39.61 -38.15 -8.55
C ASP A 174 40.68 -37.33 -7.80
N LEU A 175 40.52 -36.00 -7.76
CA LEU A 175 41.51 -35.07 -7.21
C LEU A 175 40.97 -34.19 -6.08
N ASP A 176 39.77 -34.47 -5.56
CA ASP A 176 39.11 -33.65 -4.55
C ASP A 176 39.08 -32.15 -4.95
N ALA A 177 38.77 -31.84 -6.20
CA ALA A 177 38.68 -30.45 -6.63
C ALA A 177 37.41 -29.78 -6.06
N PRO A 178 37.51 -28.55 -5.50
CA PRO A 178 36.38 -27.87 -4.88
C PRO A 178 35.30 -27.51 -5.91
N THR A 179 34.07 -27.49 -5.43
CA THR A 179 32.85 -27.18 -6.19
C THR A 179 32.06 -26.08 -5.52
N VAL A 180 31.27 -25.34 -6.29
CA VAL A 180 30.31 -24.36 -5.77
C VAL A 180 28.91 -24.93 -5.94
N ALA A 181 28.09 -24.90 -4.90
CA ALA A 181 26.68 -25.24 -5.00
C ALA A 181 25.80 -24.08 -4.56
N THR A 182 24.68 -23.90 -5.24
CA THR A 182 23.60 -23.01 -4.83
C THR A 182 22.35 -23.81 -4.56
N PHE A 183 21.60 -23.45 -3.53
CA PHE A 183 20.31 -24.07 -3.21
C PHE A 183 19.45 -23.11 -2.40
N LYS A 184 18.15 -23.36 -2.35
CA LYS A 184 17.21 -22.55 -1.57
C LYS A 184 16.53 -23.39 -0.51
N ILE A 185 16.59 -22.93 0.73
CA ILE A 185 15.80 -23.47 1.84
C ILE A 185 14.45 -22.76 1.79
N ILE A 186 13.36 -23.50 1.83
CA ILE A 186 12.00 -22.97 1.87
C ILE A 186 11.21 -23.61 3.01
N SER A 187 10.31 -22.87 3.64
CA SER A 187 9.32 -23.46 4.54
C SER A 187 8.24 -24.16 3.74
N THR A 188 7.87 -25.37 4.15
CA THR A 188 6.73 -26.11 3.58
C THR A 188 5.39 -25.67 4.18
N GLU A 189 5.42 -24.98 5.32
CA GLU A 189 4.24 -24.57 6.09
C GLU A 189 4.13 -23.04 6.24
N MET A 190 4.97 -22.27 5.52
CA MET A 190 5.04 -20.81 5.58
C MET A 190 5.43 -20.27 6.97
N GLU A 191 6.21 -21.04 7.72
CA GLU A 191 6.73 -20.69 9.04
C GLU A 191 8.15 -20.10 8.99
N ASP A 192 8.58 -19.49 10.10
CA ASP A 192 9.92 -18.90 10.24
C ASP A 192 11.01 -20.00 10.28
N ILE A 193 11.88 -20.03 9.26
CA ILE A 193 12.88 -21.09 9.09
C ILE A 193 14.18 -20.86 9.87
N THR A 194 14.34 -19.69 10.53
CA THR A 194 15.61 -19.23 11.11
C THR A 194 16.27 -20.30 12.00
N LYS A 195 15.48 -21.04 12.78
CA LYS A 195 15.99 -22.09 13.68
C LYS A 195 16.61 -23.28 12.93
N CYS A 196 15.98 -23.75 11.86
CA CYS A 196 16.47 -24.87 11.05
C CYS A 196 17.60 -24.42 10.13
N GLU A 197 17.50 -23.19 9.64
CA GLU A 197 18.52 -22.50 8.88
C GLU A 197 19.86 -22.40 9.66
N ASP A 198 19.82 -22.01 10.94
CA ASP A 198 21.00 -21.99 11.82
C ASP A 198 21.65 -23.37 12.00
N LYS A 199 20.84 -24.45 12.04
CA LYS A 199 21.34 -25.83 12.13
C LYS A 199 22.09 -26.24 10.85
N ILE A 200 21.50 -25.94 9.70
CA ILE A 200 22.09 -26.22 8.38
C ILE A 200 23.38 -25.43 8.21
N ALA A 201 23.40 -24.14 8.56
CA ALA A 201 24.61 -23.31 8.50
C ALA A 201 25.75 -23.89 9.35
N LYS A 202 25.45 -24.35 10.58
CA LYS A 202 26.44 -25.01 11.46
C LYS A 202 26.95 -26.32 10.86
N LEU A 203 26.08 -27.12 10.25
CA LEU A 203 26.45 -28.38 9.59
C LEU A 203 27.38 -28.17 8.40
N ILE A 204 27.11 -27.15 7.57
CA ILE A 204 27.95 -26.79 6.42
C ILE A 204 29.36 -26.41 6.89
N VAL A 205 29.47 -25.53 7.89
CA VAL A 205 30.76 -25.09 8.44
C VAL A 205 31.51 -26.26 9.10
N LYS A 206 30.81 -27.13 9.85
CA LYS A 206 31.39 -28.33 10.46
C LYS A 206 32.02 -29.27 9.43
N ASN A 207 31.48 -29.31 8.22
CA ASN A 207 32.00 -30.11 7.12
C ASN A 207 33.17 -29.44 6.36
N GLY A 208 33.68 -28.30 6.84
CA GLY A 208 34.76 -27.56 6.17
C GLY A 208 34.35 -26.94 4.84
N ILE A 209 33.04 -26.74 4.64
CA ILE A 209 32.47 -26.05 3.48
C ILE A 209 32.27 -24.58 3.86
N VAL A 210 32.63 -23.68 2.96
CA VAL A 210 32.53 -22.24 3.16
C VAL A 210 31.20 -21.73 2.60
N ILE A 211 30.48 -20.90 3.37
CA ILE A 211 29.30 -20.18 2.88
C ILE A 211 29.78 -18.90 2.20
N LEU A 212 29.56 -18.78 0.90
CA LEU A 212 29.91 -17.60 0.11
C LEU A 212 28.82 -16.52 0.19
N LYS A 213 27.55 -16.94 0.18
CA LYS A 213 26.39 -16.03 0.18
C LYS A 213 25.19 -16.66 0.90
N LYS A 214 24.39 -15.81 1.57
CA LYS A 214 23.18 -16.19 2.29
C LYS A 214 22.15 -15.05 2.23
N ASP A 215 21.17 -15.15 1.32
CA ASP A 215 20.20 -14.08 0.99
C ASP A 215 18.75 -14.48 1.23
#